data_AF-A0A1G9KNF7-F1
#
_entry.id   AF-A0A1G9KNF7-F1
#
_cell.length_a   1.000
_cell.length_b   1.000
_cell.length_c   1.000
_cell.angle_alpha   90.00
_cell.angle_beta   90.00
_cell.angle_gamma   90.00
#
_symmetry.space_group_name_H-M   'P 1'
#
loop_
_entity.id
_entity.type
_entity.pdbx_description
1 polymer ?
#
loop_
_entity_poly.entity_id
_entity_poly.type
_entity_poly.pdbx_seq_one_letter_code
_entity_poly.pdbx_strand_id
1 'polypeptide(L)'
;MRPVRLPRLHVITDTRAAGASRSEQNPAADALPAMPSPGSDGGVRARAAEPNPAADDRGLAPAAARTSSAPVASRAVAPQHELLLTLEAALAAGAGLIQIRPEDHYTDRAAFDLAVAVAELCDAYGAVCLVNDRVHIAQSIGADGVHLGADDLPIDAARRLLPDGAVIGGTCRDSESARAARRAGATYLGVGPVWSTTTKTGLPQPIGLDGLAAVCAAVDLPVIAIGGITAERAALCREAGAYGVAVVGAVAGADDPAAATAELLAAVGEEPTRLGTATRLTGAGNTPRSREDERAGAGGAPNASHFDHPAPNGVPATGLTHLRETGPARPAAAPHRPTGLLRGTGAG
;
A
#
# COMPACT_ATOMS: atom_id res chain seq x y z
N MET A 1 -16.48 4.40 -14.18
CA MET A 1 -15.33 3.51 -13.87
C MET A 1 -15.87 2.09 -13.70
N ARG A 2 -15.26 1.08 -14.32
CA ARG A 2 -15.60 -0.32 -14.06
C ARG A 2 -15.05 -0.71 -12.67
N PRO A 3 -15.73 -1.57 -11.89
CA PRO A 3 -15.21 -2.02 -10.61
C PRO A 3 -13.87 -2.75 -10.82
N VAL A 4 -12.83 -2.30 -10.12
CA VAL A 4 -11.53 -2.98 -10.09
C VAL A 4 -11.71 -4.28 -9.31
N ARG A 5 -11.48 -5.43 -9.94
CA ARG A 5 -11.46 -6.72 -9.24
C ARG A 5 -10.20 -6.75 -8.39
N LEU A 6 -10.35 -6.81 -7.06
CA LEU A 6 -9.22 -6.87 -6.14
C LEU A 6 -8.45 -8.20 -6.33
N PRO A 7 -7.14 -8.18 -6.64
CA PRO A 7 -6.32 -9.38 -6.70
C PRO A 7 -6.23 -10.08 -5.33
N ARG A 8 -6.04 -11.40 -5.31
CA ARG A 8 -5.94 -12.16 -4.06
C ARG A 8 -4.55 -12.12 -3.45
N LEU A 9 -3.51 -11.88 -4.25
CA LEU A 9 -2.16 -11.66 -3.76
C LEU A 9 -1.81 -10.17 -3.73
N HIS A 10 -1.50 -9.66 -2.55
CA HIS A 10 -0.99 -8.31 -2.34
C HIS A 10 0.51 -8.38 -2.02
N VAL A 11 1.37 -7.89 -2.91
CA VAL A 11 2.81 -7.78 -2.64
C VAL A 11 3.09 -6.40 -2.05
N ILE A 12 3.64 -6.35 -0.85
CA ILE A 12 3.96 -5.11 -0.15
C ILE A 12 5.47 -4.87 -0.25
N THR A 13 5.88 -3.65 -0.58
CA THR A 13 7.30 -3.29 -0.71
C THR A 13 8.05 -3.44 0.62
N ASP A 14 9.25 -4.01 0.57
CA ASP A 14 10.20 -3.96 1.70
C ASP A 14 11.21 -2.83 1.48
N THR A 15 10.98 -1.68 2.13
CA THR A 15 11.87 -0.52 2.01
C THR A 15 12.97 -0.49 3.09
N ARG A 16 13.11 -1.55 3.90
CA ARG A 16 14.16 -1.64 4.94
C ARG A 16 15.54 -1.93 4.34
N ALA A 17 15.60 -2.80 3.33
CA ALA A 17 16.82 -3.03 2.55
C ALA A 17 17.27 -1.76 1.81
N ALA A 18 16.35 -0.81 1.59
CA ALA A 18 16.65 0.43 0.88
C ALA A 18 17.58 1.39 1.66
N GLY A 19 17.72 1.17 2.98
CA GLY A 19 18.50 2.01 3.89
C GLY A 19 19.63 1.27 4.63
N ALA A 20 19.81 -0.03 4.41
CA ALA A 20 20.83 -0.82 5.09
C ALA A 20 21.84 -1.36 4.08
N SER A 21 23.11 -0.96 4.21
CA SER A 21 24.22 -1.69 3.59
C SER A 21 24.12 -3.15 4.01
N ARG A 22 24.00 -4.07 3.04
CA ARG A 22 24.01 -5.53 3.29
C ARG A 22 25.36 -5.94 3.90
N SER A 23 25.45 -5.86 5.21
CA SER A 23 26.37 -6.61 6.03
C SER A 23 25.61 -6.97 7.30
N GLU A 24 25.56 -8.26 7.61
CA GLU A 24 24.95 -8.85 8.81
C GLU A 24 23.45 -9.15 8.73
N GLN A 25 23.11 -10.18 7.96
CA GLN A 25 21.97 -11.05 8.27
C GLN A 25 22.24 -12.47 7.77
N ASN A 26 23.21 -13.13 8.42
CA ASN A 26 23.20 -14.58 8.65
C ASN A 26 24.16 -14.88 9.82
N PRO A 27 23.66 -15.48 10.91
CA PRO A 27 24.20 -16.80 11.22
C PRO A 27 23.10 -17.83 11.54
N ALA A 28 23.18 -18.92 10.79
CA ALA A 28 23.07 -20.32 11.18
C ALA A 28 22.02 -20.73 12.23
N ALA A 29 21.12 -21.61 11.76
CA ALA A 29 20.78 -22.90 12.35
C ALA A 29 21.02 -23.07 13.86
N ASP A 30 19.93 -23.15 14.62
CA ASP A 30 19.88 -24.02 15.80
C ASP A 30 18.45 -24.52 16.11
N ALA A 31 18.37 -25.84 16.25
CA ALA A 31 17.38 -26.69 16.93
C ALA A 31 15.86 -26.42 16.76
N LEU A 32 15.23 -27.18 15.86
CA LEU A 32 13.81 -27.55 15.99
C LEU A 32 13.63 -28.54 17.17
N PRO A 33 12.74 -28.29 18.15
CA PRO A 33 12.32 -29.36 19.05
C PRO A 33 11.38 -30.33 18.32
N ALA A 34 11.54 -31.61 18.60
CA ALA A 34 10.83 -32.72 17.96
C ALA A 34 9.31 -32.64 18.15
N MET A 35 8.58 -32.83 17.04
CA MET A 35 7.13 -33.03 17.01
C MET A 35 6.79 -34.45 17.51
N PRO A 36 5.75 -34.65 18.35
CA PRO A 36 5.22 -35.97 18.63
C PRO A 36 4.31 -36.47 17.49
N SER A 37 4.39 -37.76 17.17
CA SER A 37 3.56 -38.46 16.18
C SER A 37 2.07 -38.48 16.56
N PRO A 38 1.14 -38.54 15.59
CA PRO A 38 -0.30 -38.53 15.87
C PRO A 38 -0.80 -39.91 16.33
N GLY A 39 -1.46 -39.91 17.50
CA GLY A 39 -2.40 -40.94 17.92
C GLY A 39 -3.80 -40.68 17.34
N SER A 40 -4.51 -41.78 17.09
CA SER A 40 -5.79 -41.90 16.41
C SER A 40 -7.00 -41.32 17.15
N ASP A 41 -8.02 -41.01 16.32
CA ASP A 41 -9.47 -40.99 16.58
C ASP A 41 -10.10 -39.82 17.35
N GLY A 42 -11.02 -39.14 16.66
CA GLY A 42 -11.96 -38.17 17.23
C GLY A 42 -12.75 -37.46 16.14
N GLY A 43 -13.71 -38.15 15.52
CA GLY A 43 -14.53 -37.61 14.43
C GLY A 43 -15.36 -36.39 14.83
N VAL A 44 -15.30 -35.34 14.00
CA VAL A 44 -16.29 -34.27 14.00
C VAL A 44 -16.89 -34.18 12.59
N ARG A 45 -18.22 -34.28 12.53
CA ARG A 45 -19.01 -34.34 11.31
C ARG A 45 -18.95 -33.00 10.58
N ALA A 46 -18.50 -33.04 9.33
CA ALA A 46 -18.59 -31.94 8.39
C ALA A 46 -20.07 -31.58 8.13
N ARG A 47 -20.40 -30.29 8.22
CA ARG A 47 -21.59 -29.72 7.58
C ARG A 47 -21.14 -29.08 6.27
N ALA A 48 -21.68 -29.58 5.18
CA ALA A 48 -21.47 -29.05 3.84
C ALA A 48 -21.98 -27.60 3.77
N ALA A 49 -21.11 -26.68 3.37
CA ALA A 49 -21.50 -25.36 2.90
C ALA A 49 -21.56 -25.42 1.36
N GLU A 50 -22.72 -25.10 0.81
CA GLU A 50 -22.96 -25.09 -0.63
C GLU A 50 -22.18 -23.96 -1.34
N PRO A 51 -21.83 -24.13 -2.63
CA PRO A 51 -21.04 -23.15 -3.38
C PRO A 51 -21.86 -21.91 -3.73
N ASN A 52 -21.27 -20.74 -3.51
CA ASN A 52 -21.78 -19.46 -3.99
C ASN A 52 -21.55 -19.34 -5.52
N PRO A 53 -22.58 -19.16 -6.36
CA PRO A 53 -22.42 -19.09 -7.80
C PRO A 53 -22.19 -17.65 -8.30
N ALA A 54 -21.57 -17.60 -9.48
CA ALA A 54 -21.39 -16.46 -10.39
C ALA A 54 -20.11 -15.60 -10.22
N ALA A 55 -19.12 -15.90 -11.07
CA ALA A 55 -18.28 -14.90 -11.68
C ALA A 55 -18.23 -15.20 -13.19
N ASP A 56 -18.96 -14.39 -13.96
CA ASP A 56 -18.97 -14.40 -15.43
C ASP A 56 -17.59 -13.92 -15.92
N ASP A 57 -17.00 -14.69 -16.83
CA ASP A 57 -15.67 -14.52 -17.39
C ASP A 57 -15.69 -13.49 -18.51
N ARG A 58 -15.40 -12.20 -18.21
CA ARG A 58 -15.19 -11.16 -19.25
C ARG A 58 -14.19 -10.08 -18.86
N GLY A 59 -12.98 -10.23 -19.38
CA GLY A 59 -12.21 -9.16 -20.06
C GLY A 59 -11.76 -7.93 -19.25
N LEU A 60 -10.46 -7.91 -18.94
CA LEU A 60 -9.70 -6.75 -18.45
C LEU A 60 -9.74 -5.59 -19.46
N ALA A 61 -10.13 -4.40 -19.01
CA ALA A 61 -9.88 -3.13 -19.71
C ALA A 61 -9.00 -2.27 -18.80
N PRO A 62 -7.97 -1.58 -19.33
CA PRO A 62 -7.03 -0.82 -18.51
C PRO A 62 -7.71 0.36 -17.83
N ALA A 63 -7.20 0.71 -16.65
CA ALA A 63 -7.51 1.95 -15.96
C ALA A 63 -7.21 3.15 -16.88
N ALA A 64 -8.01 4.21 -16.74
CA ALA A 64 -7.85 5.43 -17.53
C ALA A 64 -6.39 5.92 -17.46
N ALA A 65 -5.80 6.20 -18.63
CA ALA A 65 -4.41 6.57 -18.78
C ALA A 65 -4.00 7.67 -17.78
N ARG A 66 -3.16 7.31 -16.80
CA ARG A 66 -2.45 8.26 -15.95
C ARG A 66 -1.57 9.11 -16.87
N THR A 67 -1.65 10.44 -16.75
CA THR A 67 -0.85 11.34 -17.57
C THR A 67 0.63 11.08 -17.30
N SER A 68 1.32 10.52 -18.28
CA SER A 68 2.75 10.25 -18.24
C SER A 68 3.53 11.51 -17.88
N SER A 69 4.09 11.53 -16.66
CA SER A 69 5.30 12.28 -16.38
C SER A 69 6.50 11.45 -16.83
N ALA A 70 7.57 12.12 -17.26
CA ALA A 70 8.77 11.54 -17.87
C ALA A 70 9.42 10.40 -17.04
N PRO A 71 10.14 9.44 -17.68
CA PRO A 71 10.63 8.23 -17.02
C PRO A 71 11.61 8.55 -15.87
N VAL A 72 11.27 8.12 -14.66
CA VAL A 72 12.05 8.31 -13.42
C VAL A 72 13.25 7.35 -13.31
N ALA A 73 13.49 6.52 -14.33
CA ALA A 73 14.58 5.54 -14.34
C ALA A 73 15.99 6.15 -14.12
N SER A 74 16.21 7.45 -14.37
CA SER A 74 17.54 8.05 -14.28
C SER A 74 17.96 8.51 -12.87
N ARG A 75 17.19 8.21 -11.81
CA ARG A 75 17.43 8.83 -10.48
C ARG A 75 17.27 7.88 -9.28
N ALA A 76 16.99 6.59 -9.51
CA ALA A 76 16.87 5.61 -8.43
C ALA A 76 18.24 5.35 -7.78
N VAL A 77 18.30 5.43 -6.45
CA VAL A 77 19.50 5.05 -5.67
C VAL A 77 19.60 3.51 -5.65
N ALA A 78 20.79 2.92 -5.58
CA ALA A 78 21.01 1.46 -5.68
C ALA A 78 20.03 0.59 -4.87
N PRO A 79 19.65 0.94 -3.63
CA PRO A 79 18.70 0.14 -2.86
C PRO A 79 17.24 0.24 -3.36
N GLN A 80 16.87 1.35 -4.01
CA GLN A 80 15.59 1.47 -4.72
C GLN A 80 15.60 0.64 -6.01
N HIS A 81 16.76 0.50 -6.65
CA HIS A 81 16.90 -0.33 -7.84
C HIS A 81 16.69 -1.82 -7.54
N GLU A 82 17.26 -2.36 -6.46
CA GLU A 82 17.00 -3.75 -6.03
C GLU A 82 15.50 -3.99 -5.78
N LEU A 83 14.84 -3.06 -5.06
CA LEU A 83 13.40 -3.14 -4.82
C LEU A 83 12.61 -3.19 -6.13
N LEU A 84 12.90 -2.30 -7.09
CA LEU A 84 12.19 -2.27 -8.37
C LEU A 84 12.37 -3.57 -9.16
N LEU A 85 13.56 -4.18 -9.15
CA LEU A 85 13.80 -5.48 -9.80
C LEU A 85 13.00 -6.61 -9.15
N THR A 86 12.93 -6.64 -7.81
CA THR A 86 12.10 -7.60 -7.09
C THR A 86 10.61 -7.45 -7.43
N LEU A 87 10.12 -6.20 -7.50
CA LEU A 87 8.73 -5.92 -7.87
C LEU A 87 8.45 -6.28 -9.34
N GLU A 88 9.38 -5.99 -10.25
CA GLU A 88 9.28 -6.36 -11.66
C GLU A 88 9.19 -7.89 -11.82
N ALA A 89 10.01 -8.65 -11.08
CA ALA A 89 9.94 -10.11 -11.06
C ALA A 89 8.59 -10.64 -10.55
N ALA A 90 8.05 -10.05 -9.48
CA ALA A 90 6.74 -10.43 -8.96
C ALA A 90 5.60 -10.09 -9.95
N LEU A 91 5.63 -8.89 -10.55
CA LEU A 91 4.66 -8.46 -11.56
C LEU A 91 4.72 -9.35 -12.82
N ALA A 92 5.92 -9.69 -13.29
CA ALA A 92 6.12 -10.59 -14.42
C ALA A 92 5.62 -12.02 -14.14
N ALA A 93 5.66 -12.47 -12.88
CA ALA A 93 5.07 -13.73 -12.44
C ALA A 93 3.53 -13.67 -12.31
N GLY A 94 2.92 -12.48 -12.45
CA GLY A 94 1.47 -12.30 -12.46
C GLY A 94 0.89 -11.69 -11.18
N ALA A 95 1.70 -11.13 -10.28
CA ALA A 95 1.18 -10.37 -9.14
C ALA A 95 0.30 -9.21 -9.63
N GLY A 96 -0.98 -9.23 -9.27
CA GLY A 96 -1.94 -8.23 -9.75
C GLY A 96 -1.96 -6.93 -8.94
N LEU A 97 -1.32 -6.89 -7.76
CA LEU A 97 -1.36 -5.75 -6.87
C LEU A 97 -0.03 -5.54 -6.14
N ILE A 98 0.46 -4.30 -6.16
CA ILE A 98 1.56 -3.83 -5.32
C ILE A 98 1.04 -2.78 -4.33
N GLN A 99 1.43 -2.91 -3.07
CA GLN A 99 1.25 -1.88 -2.05
C GLN A 99 2.59 -1.28 -1.68
N ILE A 100 2.73 0.02 -1.94
CA ILE A 100 3.91 0.80 -1.58
C ILE A 100 3.83 1.14 -0.10
N ARG A 101 4.80 0.65 0.67
CA ARG A 101 4.98 0.94 2.08
C ARG A 101 6.32 1.65 2.30
N PRO A 102 6.34 2.99 2.26
CA PRO A 102 7.49 3.76 2.72
C PRO A 102 7.65 3.55 4.23
N GLU A 103 8.87 3.27 4.69
CA GLU A 103 9.17 3.25 6.12
C GLU A 103 8.98 4.65 6.75
N ASP A 104 8.72 4.69 8.06
CA ASP A 104 8.32 5.92 8.77
C ASP A 104 9.36 7.06 8.67
N HIS A 105 10.64 6.72 8.48
CA HIS A 105 11.72 7.68 8.33
C HIS A 105 11.75 8.40 6.96
N TYR A 106 10.96 7.94 5.97
CA TYR A 106 10.89 8.59 4.68
C TYR A 106 10.20 9.95 4.79
N THR A 107 10.87 11.00 4.32
CA THR A 107 10.20 12.29 4.06
C THR A 107 9.12 12.11 3.00
N ASP A 108 8.13 13.00 2.97
CA ASP A 108 7.09 12.97 1.92
C ASP A 108 7.67 13.06 0.52
N ARG A 109 8.75 13.82 0.33
CA ARG A 109 9.46 13.88 -0.96
C ARG A 109 10.02 12.52 -1.37
N ALA A 110 10.70 11.82 -0.46
CA ALA A 110 11.28 10.52 -0.75
C ALA A 110 10.20 9.44 -0.98
N ALA A 111 9.13 9.48 -0.19
CA ALA A 111 7.98 8.58 -0.35
C ALA A 111 7.26 8.82 -1.67
N PHE A 112 7.10 10.09 -2.08
CA PHE A 112 6.51 10.46 -3.37
C PHE A 112 7.36 9.95 -4.55
N ASP A 113 8.67 10.19 -4.55
CA ASP A 113 9.57 9.76 -5.63
C ASP A 113 9.55 8.21 -5.77
N LEU A 114 9.55 7.47 -4.64
CA LEU A 114 9.39 6.01 -4.66
C LEU A 114 8.03 5.59 -5.22
N ALA A 115 6.96 6.25 -4.76
CA ALA A 115 5.61 5.87 -5.16
C ALA A 115 5.35 6.12 -6.65
N VAL A 116 5.91 7.18 -7.24
CA VAL A 116 5.89 7.41 -8.69
C VAL A 116 6.58 6.26 -9.43
N ALA A 117 7.80 5.88 -9.02
CA ALA A 117 8.54 4.82 -9.69
C ALA A 117 7.82 3.46 -9.64
N VAL A 118 7.20 3.11 -8.51
CA VAL A 118 6.44 1.86 -8.38
C VAL A 118 5.10 1.94 -9.13
N ALA A 119 4.44 3.09 -9.16
CA ALA A 119 3.20 3.28 -9.91
C ALA A 119 3.43 3.15 -11.42
N GLU A 120 4.50 3.74 -11.96
CA GLU A 120 4.92 3.57 -13.37
C GLU A 120 5.16 2.09 -13.72
N LEU A 121 5.79 1.35 -12.81
CA LEU A 121 6.01 -0.08 -12.97
C LEU A 121 4.68 -0.85 -12.94
N CYS A 122 3.77 -0.55 -12.00
CA CYS A 122 2.45 -1.18 -11.97
C CYS A 122 1.65 -0.91 -13.24
N ASP A 123 1.73 0.31 -13.78
CA ASP A 123 1.11 0.71 -15.04
C ASP A 123 1.57 -0.14 -16.22
N ALA A 124 2.89 -0.36 -16.32
CA ALA A 124 3.49 -1.15 -17.40
C ALA A 124 2.96 -2.60 -17.41
N TYR A 125 2.57 -3.12 -16.25
CA TYR A 125 1.98 -4.46 -16.09
C TYR A 125 0.46 -4.43 -15.95
N GLY A 126 -0.21 -3.27 -15.88
CA GLY A 126 -1.66 -3.20 -15.61
C GLY A 126 -2.05 -3.71 -14.22
N ALA A 127 -1.15 -3.63 -13.25
CA ALA A 127 -1.38 -4.01 -11.87
C ALA A 127 -1.99 -2.86 -11.04
N VAL A 128 -2.70 -3.21 -9.98
CA VAL A 128 -3.24 -2.26 -9.00
C VAL A 128 -2.10 -1.72 -8.12
N CYS A 129 -2.04 -0.40 -7.96
CA CYS A 129 -1.07 0.28 -7.11
C CYS A 129 -1.76 0.93 -5.91
N LEU A 130 -1.43 0.47 -4.70
CA LEU A 130 -1.89 1.06 -3.44
C LEU A 130 -0.74 1.78 -2.72
N VAL A 131 -1.05 2.86 -2.00
CA VAL A 131 -0.09 3.53 -1.11
C VAL A 131 -0.49 3.32 0.34
N ASN A 132 0.44 2.89 1.18
CA ASN A 132 0.21 2.72 2.60
C ASN A 132 0.18 4.09 3.31
N ASP A 133 -0.84 4.31 4.13
CA ASP A 133 -1.07 5.41 5.08
C ASP A 133 -1.25 6.82 4.46
N ARG A 134 -0.37 7.21 3.53
CA ARG A 134 -0.21 8.56 3.00
C ARG A 134 -1.19 8.86 1.86
N VAL A 135 -2.44 9.15 2.22
CA VAL A 135 -3.54 9.47 1.28
C VAL A 135 -3.20 10.61 0.31
N HIS A 136 -2.50 11.64 0.77
CA HIS A 136 -2.09 12.77 -0.06
C HIS A 136 -1.11 12.35 -1.15
N ILE A 137 -0.19 11.42 -0.88
CA ILE A 137 0.72 10.88 -1.90
C ILE A 137 -0.05 10.03 -2.90
N ALA A 138 -0.94 9.14 -2.43
CA ALA A 138 -1.78 8.31 -3.29
C ALA A 138 -2.59 9.16 -4.29
N GLN A 139 -3.22 10.22 -3.79
CA GLN A 139 -3.99 11.16 -4.60
C GLN A 139 -3.09 11.91 -5.60
N SER A 140 -1.91 12.37 -5.17
CA SER A 140 -1.01 13.17 -6.00
C SER A 140 -0.46 12.42 -7.21
N ILE A 141 -0.28 11.09 -7.09
CA ILE A 141 0.23 10.23 -8.18
C ILE A 141 -0.88 9.52 -8.96
N GLY A 142 -2.15 9.68 -8.56
CA GLY A 142 -3.27 8.94 -9.16
C GLY A 142 -3.21 7.43 -8.91
N ALA A 143 -2.73 7.01 -7.73
CA ALA A 143 -2.75 5.62 -7.30
C ALA A 143 -4.20 5.10 -7.24
N ASP A 144 -4.37 3.78 -7.38
CA ASP A 144 -5.70 3.15 -7.40
C ASP A 144 -6.35 3.15 -6.01
N GLY A 145 -5.57 3.41 -4.95
CA GLY A 145 -6.09 3.44 -3.60
C GLY A 145 -5.04 3.52 -2.50
N VAL A 146 -5.51 3.25 -1.28
CA VAL A 146 -4.69 3.25 -0.06
C VAL A 146 -4.98 2.05 0.82
N HIS A 147 -4.03 1.75 1.70
CA HIS A 147 -4.26 0.93 2.89
C HIS A 147 -3.98 1.77 4.14
N LEU A 148 -4.86 1.71 5.13
CA LEU A 148 -4.82 2.54 6.33
C LEU A 148 -4.78 1.66 7.58
N GLY A 149 -3.81 1.93 8.45
CA GLY A 149 -3.72 1.42 9.80
C GLY A 149 -4.69 2.08 10.77
N ALA A 150 -4.65 1.65 12.03
CA ALA A 150 -5.55 2.13 13.08
C ALA A 150 -5.29 3.58 13.51
N ASP A 151 -4.03 4.02 13.42
CA ASP A 151 -3.58 5.35 13.85
C ASP A 151 -3.43 6.34 12.68
N ASP A 152 -3.78 5.92 11.47
CA ASP A 152 -3.71 6.75 10.27
C ASP A 152 -4.96 7.60 10.08
N LEU A 153 -5.06 8.27 8.92
CA LEU A 153 -6.26 9.02 8.56
C LEU A 153 -7.49 8.07 8.60
N PRO A 154 -8.61 8.46 9.23
CA PRO A 154 -9.81 7.62 9.26
C PRO A 154 -10.33 7.27 7.86
N ILE A 155 -10.81 6.03 7.69
CA ILE A 155 -11.29 5.50 6.39
C ILE A 155 -12.38 6.39 5.77
N ASP A 156 -13.31 6.91 6.59
CA ASP A 156 -14.38 7.78 6.11
C ASP A 156 -13.85 9.14 5.63
N ALA A 157 -12.79 9.65 6.24
CA ALA A 157 -12.09 10.84 5.79
C ALA A 157 -11.33 10.59 4.50
N ALA A 158 -10.62 9.47 4.38
CA ALA A 158 -9.97 9.06 3.13
C ALA A 158 -10.98 8.91 1.99
N ARG A 159 -12.17 8.34 2.26
CA ARG A 159 -13.26 8.22 1.28
C ARG A 159 -13.76 9.56 0.77
N ARG A 160 -13.72 10.63 1.57
CA ARG A 160 -14.08 11.99 1.13
C ARG A 160 -13.02 12.66 0.28
N LEU A 161 -11.75 12.26 0.42
CA LEU A 161 -10.61 12.85 -0.30
C LEU A 161 -10.34 12.15 -1.64
N LEU A 162 -10.48 10.83 -1.68
CA LEU A 162 -10.17 10.01 -2.84
C LEU A 162 -11.35 9.96 -3.83
N PRO A 163 -11.07 9.77 -5.13
CA PRO A 163 -12.13 9.69 -6.14
C PRO A 163 -13.07 8.51 -5.92
N ASP A 164 -14.29 8.64 -6.44
CA ASP A 164 -15.27 7.55 -6.45
C ASP A 164 -14.67 6.31 -7.14
N GLY A 165 -14.71 5.18 -6.44
CA GLY A 165 -14.13 3.92 -6.90
C GLY A 165 -12.70 3.64 -6.42
N ALA A 166 -12.06 4.55 -5.68
CA ALA A 166 -10.76 4.28 -5.05
C ALA A 166 -10.84 3.09 -4.09
N VAL A 167 -9.83 2.22 -4.14
CA VAL A 167 -9.66 1.09 -3.24
C VAL A 167 -9.18 1.60 -1.88
N ILE A 168 -9.90 1.30 -0.80
CA ILE A 168 -9.52 1.74 0.55
C ILE A 168 -9.50 0.53 1.46
N GLY A 169 -8.30 0.08 1.81
CA GLY A 169 -8.07 -0.97 2.77
C GLY A 169 -8.02 -0.44 4.20
N GLY A 170 -8.59 -1.19 5.14
CA GLY A 170 -8.43 -0.93 6.57
C GLY A 170 -7.73 -2.10 7.27
N THR A 171 -6.79 -1.81 8.17
CA THR A 171 -6.27 -2.80 9.11
C THR A 171 -7.32 -3.13 10.16
N CYS A 172 -7.57 -4.42 10.41
CA CYS A 172 -8.47 -4.92 11.45
C CYS A 172 -7.87 -6.14 12.15
N ARG A 173 -8.35 -6.43 13.37
CA ARG A 173 -7.86 -7.56 14.17
C ARG A 173 -8.96 -8.46 14.73
N ASP A 174 -10.19 -7.97 14.74
CA ASP A 174 -11.34 -8.66 15.32
C ASP A 174 -12.62 -8.29 14.56
N SER A 175 -13.70 -9.00 14.86
CA SER A 175 -14.99 -8.82 14.20
C SER A 175 -15.60 -7.43 14.45
N GLU A 176 -15.23 -6.73 15.51
CA GLU A 176 -15.77 -5.40 15.83
C GLU A 176 -15.11 -4.34 14.94
N SER A 177 -13.76 -4.30 14.93
CA SER A 177 -12.96 -3.44 14.08
C SER A 177 -13.28 -3.67 12.59
N ALA A 178 -13.46 -4.93 12.17
CA ALA A 178 -13.87 -5.26 10.80
C ALA A 178 -15.22 -4.64 10.40
N ARG A 179 -16.23 -4.75 11.26
CA ARG A 179 -17.55 -4.14 11.01
C ARG A 179 -17.48 -2.61 11.04
N ALA A 180 -16.64 -2.03 11.89
CA ALA A 180 -16.42 -0.60 11.95
C ALA A 180 -15.79 -0.08 10.64
N ALA A 181 -14.73 -0.73 10.15
CA ALA A 181 -14.09 -0.40 8.89
C ALA A 181 -15.05 -0.50 7.70
N ARG A 182 -15.89 -1.56 7.66
CA ARG A 182 -16.95 -1.69 6.66
C ARG A 182 -17.91 -0.50 6.68
N ARG A 183 -18.42 -0.12 7.87
CA ARG A 183 -19.33 1.03 8.02
C ARG A 183 -18.68 2.35 7.60
N ALA A 184 -17.37 2.48 7.81
CA ALA A 184 -16.61 3.66 7.42
C ALA A 184 -16.36 3.75 5.89
N GLY A 185 -16.64 2.69 5.12
CA GLY A 185 -16.50 2.70 3.65
C GLY A 185 -15.22 2.04 3.13
N ALA A 186 -14.61 1.14 3.91
CA ALA A 186 -13.53 0.28 3.43
C ALA A 186 -14.03 -0.63 2.29
N THR A 187 -13.16 -0.86 1.30
CA THR A 187 -13.43 -1.78 0.19
C THR A 187 -12.86 -3.18 0.43
N TYR A 188 -11.86 -3.30 1.31
CA TYR A 188 -11.28 -4.56 1.75
C TYR A 188 -10.63 -4.39 3.13
N LEU A 189 -10.31 -5.51 3.79
CA LEU A 189 -9.66 -5.51 5.09
C LEU A 189 -8.31 -6.22 5.04
N GLY A 190 -7.29 -5.64 5.67
CA GLY A 190 -6.05 -6.33 6.02
C GLY A 190 -6.16 -6.88 7.44
N VAL A 191 -6.01 -8.19 7.61
CA VAL A 191 -6.27 -8.85 8.90
C VAL A 191 -5.04 -9.61 9.39
N GLY A 192 -4.52 -9.21 10.55
CA GLY A 192 -3.36 -9.84 11.15
C GLY A 192 -2.68 -9.04 12.28
N PRO A 193 -1.42 -9.38 12.61
CA PRO A 193 -0.68 -10.56 12.13
C PRO A 193 -1.40 -11.88 12.42
N VAL A 194 -1.49 -12.77 11.42
CA VAL A 194 -2.00 -14.14 11.62
C VAL A 194 -0.95 -15.00 12.32
N TRP A 195 0.31 -14.89 11.88
CA TRP A 195 1.50 -15.42 12.55
C TRP A 195 2.48 -14.30 12.89
N SER A 196 3.44 -14.60 13.78
CA SER A 196 4.54 -13.68 14.08
C SER A 196 5.36 -13.38 12.83
N THR A 197 5.92 -12.17 12.79
CA THR A 197 6.75 -11.70 11.67
C THR A 197 7.81 -10.72 12.16
N THR A 198 8.94 -10.68 11.48
CA THR A 198 10.06 -9.76 11.72
C THR A 198 10.05 -8.54 10.81
N THR A 199 9.06 -8.43 9.91
CA THR A 199 9.00 -7.34 8.92
C THR A 199 8.66 -5.98 9.55
N LYS A 200 7.83 -5.97 10.60
CA LYS A 200 7.46 -4.76 11.35
C LYS A 200 7.61 -5.03 12.85
N THR A 201 8.26 -4.13 13.56
CA THR A 201 8.44 -4.20 15.01
C THR A 201 7.21 -3.66 15.74
N GLY A 202 7.05 -4.03 17.02
CA GLY A 202 5.95 -3.52 17.85
C GLY A 202 4.56 -4.06 17.48
N LEU A 203 4.49 -5.13 16.67
CA LEU A 203 3.22 -5.73 16.32
C LEU A 203 2.56 -6.43 17.53
N PRO A 204 1.23 -6.38 17.65
CA PRO A 204 0.49 -7.14 18.65
C PRO A 204 0.61 -8.65 18.42
N GLN A 205 0.20 -9.43 19.41
CA GLN A 205 0.27 -10.90 19.36
C GLN A 205 -0.49 -11.46 18.13
N PRO A 206 0.00 -12.57 17.53
CA PRO A 206 -0.67 -13.18 16.40
C PRO A 206 -2.09 -13.64 16.76
N ILE A 207 -3.05 -13.41 15.86
CA ILE A 207 -4.45 -13.79 16.08
C ILE A 207 -4.75 -15.25 15.71
N GLY A 208 -3.85 -15.91 14.97
CA GLY A 208 -4.03 -17.27 14.49
C GLY A 208 -5.17 -17.43 13.46
N LEU A 209 -5.37 -18.67 13.02
CA LEU A 209 -6.41 -19.00 12.03
C LEU A 209 -7.82 -18.83 12.59
N ASP A 210 -8.05 -19.12 13.87
CA ASP A 210 -9.36 -18.95 14.50
C ASP A 210 -9.78 -17.47 14.55
N GLY A 211 -8.84 -16.59 14.90
CA GLY A 211 -9.08 -15.13 14.88
C GLY A 211 -9.35 -14.62 13.47
N LEU A 212 -8.59 -15.10 12.47
CA LEU A 212 -8.84 -14.79 11.06
C LEU A 212 -10.24 -15.24 10.63
N ALA A 213 -10.62 -16.49 10.90
CA ALA A 213 -11.92 -17.05 10.53
C ALA A 213 -13.08 -16.28 11.17
N ALA A 214 -12.94 -15.86 12.44
CA ALA A 214 -13.93 -15.04 13.12
C ALA A 214 -14.13 -13.66 12.47
N VAL A 215 -13.08 -13.08 11.89
CA VAL A 215 -13.20 -11.84 11.11
C VAL A 215 -13.86 -12.09 9.77
N CYS A 216 -13.43 -13.13 9.03
CA CYS A 216 -14.01 -13.50 7.74
C CYS A 216 -15.54 -13.75 7.84
N ALA A 217 -16.00 -14.40 8.92
CA ALA A 217 -17.42 -14.65 9.14
C ALA A 217 -18.22 -13.40 9.53
N ALA A 218 -17.57 -12.31 9.94
CA ALA A 218 -18.23 -11.13 10.48
C ALA A 218 -18.58 -10.05 9.45
N VAL A 219 -18.01 -10.12 8.24
CA VAL A 219 -18.15 -9.12 7.18
C VAL A 219 -18.24 -9.79 5.81
N ASP A 220 -18.80 -9.07 4.84
CA ASP A 220 -18.93 -9.47 3.42
C ASP A 220 -17.86 -8.82 2.53
N LEU A 221 -16.86 -8.15 3.13
CA LEU A 221 -15.74 -7.55 2.41
C LEU A 221 -14.63 -8.57 2.14
N PRO A 222 -13.84 -8.40 1.06
CA PRO A 222 -12.62 -9.16 0.87
C PRO A 222 -11.67 -9.02 2.08
N VAL A 223 -11.34 -10.14 2.72
CA VAL A 223 -10.35 -10.20 3.80
C VAL A 223 -9.02 -10.69 3.25
N ILE A 224 -7.99 -9.87 3.40
CA ILE A 224 -6.60 -10.17 3.02
C ILE A 224 -5.82 -10.48 4.30
N ALA A 225 -5.43 -11.74 4.48
CA ALA A 225 -4.66 -12.17 5.62
C ALA A 225 -3.20 -11.71 5.52
N ILE A 226 -2.63 -11.21 6.62
CA ILE A 226 -1.24 -10.69 6.64
C ILE A 226 -0.52 -11.11 7.92
N GLY A 227 0.81 -11.17 7.85
CA GLY A 227 1.70 -11.45 8.98
C GLY A 227 2.17 -12.90 8.99
N GLY A 228 3.44 -13.09 8.65
CA GLY A 228 4.10 -14.40 8.65
C GLY A 228 3.59 -15.37 7.59
N ILE A 229 3.04 -14.86 6.48
CA ILE A 229 2.49 -15.66 5.39
C ILE A 229 3.61 -16.25 4.53
N THR A 230 3.48 -17.54 4.21
CA THR A 230 4.23 -18.33 3.22
C THR A 230 3.23 -18.96 2.24
N ALA A 231 3.69 -19.63 1.17
CA ALA A 231 2.78 -20.32 0.25
C ALA A 231 1.90 -21.37 0.96
N GLU A 232 2.49 -22.20 1.82
CA GLU A 232 1.75 -23.17 2.64
C GLU A 232 0.69 -22.49 3.54
N ARG A 233 1.09 -21.42 4.23
CA ARG A 233 0.19 -20.69 5.12
C ARG A 233 -0.89 -19.92 4.37
N ALA A 234 -0.62 -19.51 3.13
CA ALA A 234 -1.61 -18.84 2.30
C ALA A 234 -2.79 -19.77 1.99
N ALA A 235 -2.53 -21.05 1.71
CA ALA A 235 -3.59 -22.05 1.54
C ALA A 235 -4.43 -22.20 2.83
N LEU A 236 -3.79 -22.25 4.00
CA LEU A 236 -4.50 -22.30 5.29
C LEU A 236 -5.37 -21.06 5.53
N CYS A 237 -4.89 -19.86 5.16
CA CYS A 237 -5.71 -18.64 5.25
C CYS A 237 -6.93 -18.71 4.32
N ARG A 238 -6.78 -19.26 3.12
CA ARG A 238 -7.89 -19.47 2.17
C ARG A 238 -8.93 -20.43 2.74
N GLU A 239 -8.50 -21.53 3.36
CA GLU A 239 -9.38 -22.49 4.04
C GLU A 239 -10.12 -21.86 5.22
N ALA A 240 -9.47 -20.96 5.96
CA ALA A 240 -10.09 -20.17 7.03
C ALA A 240 -11.06 -19.08 6.54
N GLY A 241 -11.26 -18.94 5.22
CA GLY A 241 -12.23 -18.04 4.60
C GLY A 241 -11.67 -16.70 4.13
N ALA A 242 -10.36 -16.50 4.17
CA ALA A 242 -9.76 -15.28 3.62
C ALA A 242 -9.95 -15.20 2.09
N TYR A 243 -10.22 -13.99 1.59
CA TYR A 243 -10.24 -13.72 0.16
C TYR A 243 -8.83 -13.74 -0.45
N GLY A 244 -7.80 -13.50 0.32
CA GLY A 244 -6.44 -13.45 -0.20
C GLY A 244 -5.41 -13.28 0.89
N VAL A 245 -4.18 -13.02 0.49
CA VAL A 245 -3.07 -12.78 1.40
C VAL A 245 -2.21 -11.60 0.97
N ALA A 246 -1.57 -10.99 1.95
CA ALA A 246 -0.53 -10.00 1.73
C ALA A 246 0.81 -10.50 2.26
N VAL A 247 1.86 -10.27 1.47
CA VAL A 247 3.22 -10.71 1.76
C VAL A 247 4.21 -9.55 1.63
N VAL A 248 5.28 -9.62 2.42
CA VAL A 248 6.45 -8.73 2.28
C VAL A 248 7.68 -9.62 2.10
N GLY A 249 8.18 -10.20 3.18
CA GLY A 249 9.42 -10.97 3.19
C GLY A 249 9.40 -12.25 2.36
N ALA A 250 8.23 -12.86 2.14
CA ALA A 250 8.13 -14.07 1.32
C ALA A 250 8.50 -13.84 -0.16
N VAL A 251 8.38 -12.60 -0.64
CA VAL A 251 8.81 -12.21 -2.00
C VAL A 251 10.12 -11.42 -1.92
N ALA A 252 10.19 -10.42 -1.02
CA ALA A 252 11.36 -9.54 -0.93
C ALA A 252 12.64 -10.24 -0.44
N GLY A 253 12.50 -11.31 0.36
CA GLY A 253 13.62 -12.09 0.88
C GLY A 253 13.87 -13.40 0.13
N ALA A 254 13.18 -13.66 -0.99
CA ALA A 254 13.35 -14.88 -1.77
C ALA A 254 14.56 -14.77 -2.71
N ASP A 255 15.27 -15.89 -2.91
CA ASP A 255 16.34 -15.98 -3.91
C ASP A 255 15.80 -15.82 -5.33
N ASP A 256 14.58 -16.32 -5.58
CA ASP A 256 13.81 -16.13 -6.82
C ASP A 256 12.43 -15.54 -6.50
N PRO A 257 12.29 -14.20 -6.54
CA PRO A 257 11.00 -13.53 -6.29
C PRO A 257 9.89 -13.93 -7.26
N ALA A 258 10.23 -14.31 -8.51
CA ALA A 258 9.24 -14.71 -9.50
C ALA A 258 8.68 -16.10 -9.16
N ALA A 259 9.53 -17.06 -8.83
CA ALA A 259 9.11 -18.39 -8.39
C ALA A 259 8.26 -18.32 -7.11
N ALA A 260 8.72 -17.57 -6.10
CA ALA A 260 7.97 -17.37 -4.85
C ALA A 260 6.59 -16.75 -5.10
N THR A 261 6.50 -15.78 -6.02
CA THR A 261 5.22 -15.17 -6.40
C THR A 261 4.29 -16.16 -7.08
N ALA A 262 4.80 -16.99 -8.00
CA ALA A 262 4.00 -18.02 -8.67
C ALA A 262 3.44 -19.05 -7.70
N GLU A 263 4.23 -19.50 -6.71
CA GLU A 263 3.78 -20.40 -5.64
C GLU A 263 2.66 -19.78 -4.80
N LEU A 264 2.79 -18.49 -4.45
CA LEU A 264 1.78 -17.76 -3.69
C LEU A 264 0.47 -17.60 -4.47
N LEU A 265 0.55 -17.28 -5.77
CA LEU A 265 -0.63 -17.18 -6.65
C LEU A 265 -1.38 -18.51 -6.73
N ALA A 266 -0.65 -19.61 -6.92
CA ALA A 266 -1.23 -20.96 -6.90
C ALA A 266 -1.91 -21.26 -5.56
N ALA A 267 -1.26 -20.92 -4.44
CA ALA A 267 -1.80 -21.15 -3.09
C ALA A 267 -3.09 -20.36 -2.81
N VAL A 268 -3.27 -19.18 -3.40
CA VAL A 268 -4.52 -18.40 -3.29
C VAL A 268 -5.56 -18.72 -4.36
N GLY A 269 -5.28 -19.70 -5.22
CA GLY A 269 -6.13 -20.12 -6.33
C GLY A 269 -6.34 -19.00 -7.36
N GLU A 270 -5.29 -18.22 -7.63
CA GLU A 270 -5.22 -17.31 -8.77
C GLU A 270 -4.30 -17.92 -9.83
N GLU A 271 -4.84 -18.05 -11.05
CA GLU A 271 -4.00 -18.29 -12.21
C GLU A 271 -3.16 -17.04 -12.48
N PRO A 272 -1.89 -17.17 -12.87
CA PRO A 272 -1.07 -16.04 -13.27
C PRO A 272 -1.81 -15.21 -14.32
N THR A 273 -2.16 -13.99 -13.97
CA THR A 273 -2.75 -13.09 -14.97
C THR A 273 -1.65 -12.79 -15.98
N ARG A 274 -1.88 -13.04 -17.26
CA ARG A 274 -0.96 -12.57 -18.32
C ARG A 274 -1.04 -11.05 -18.38
N LEU A 275 -0.33 -10.41 -17.46
CA LEU A 275 -0.05 -8.99 -17.48
C LEU A 275 0.87 -8.73 -18.70
N GLY A 276 0.59 -7.67 -19.45
CA GLY A 276 1.32 -7.38 -20.69
C GLY A 276 2.83 -7.31 -20.41
N THR A 277 3.65 -7.95 -21.25
CA THR A 277 5.10 -7.87 -21.11
C THR A 277 5.57 -6.49 -21.57
N ALA A 278 6.06 -5.66 -20.65
CA ALA A 278 6.90 -4.53 -21.01
C ALA A 278 8.23 -5.05 -21.58
N THR A 279 8.72 -4.39 -22.63
CA THR A 279 10.03 -4.66 -23.23
C THR A 279 11.10 -4.48 -22.16
N ARG A 280 11.91 -5.53 -21.94
CA ARG A 280 12.98 -5.55 -20.94
C ARG A 280 13.75 -4.22 -20.93
N LEU A 281 13.91 -3.62 -19.75
CA LEU A 281 14.92 -2.59 -19.51
C LEU A 281 16.31 -3.24 -19.50
N THR A 282 16.72 -3.90 -20.59
CA THR A 282 18.13 -4.26 -20.79
C THR A 282 18.85 -3.05 -21.33
N GLY A 283 19.77 -2.52 -20.52
CA GLY A 283 20.63 -1.40 -20.88
C GLY A 283 21.22 -1.53 -22.28
N ALA A 284 21.01 -0.51 -23.10
CA ALA A 284 21.66 -0.40 -24.38
C ALA A 284 23.17 -0.34 -24.17
N GLY A 285 23.86 -1.39 -24.61
CA GLY A 285 25.30 -1.43 -24.72
C GLY A 285 25.80 -0.24 -25.53
N ASN A 286 26.67 0.53 -24.92
CA ASN A 286 27.42 1.59 -25.55
C ASN A 286 28.44 0.97 -26.50
N THR A 287 28.15 0.93 -27.80
CA THR A 287 29.19 0.75 -28.83
C THR A 287 29.52 2.10 -29.43
N PRO A 288 30.79 2.54 -29.42
CA PRO A 288 31.16 3.83 -29.96
C PRO A 288 31.09 3.75 -31.48
N ARG A 289 30.23 4.58 -32.09
CA ARG A 289 30.30 4.83 -33.53
C ARG A 289 31.57 5.64 -33.81
N SER A 290 32.42 5.04 -34.63
CA SER A 290 33.65 5.60 -35.17
C SER A 290 33.41 6.92 -35.87
N ARG A 291 34.35 7.85 -35.63
CA ARG A 291 34.57 9.04 -36.44
C ARG A 291 34.96 8.60 -37.84
N GLU A 292 34.28 9.11 -38.86
CA GLU A 292 34.80 9.58 -40.14
C GLU A 292 33.62 10.03 -41.02
N ASP A 293 33.87 11.08 -41.82
CA ASP A 293 33.02 11.66 -42.87
C ASP A 293 31.76 12.42 -42.40
N GLU A 294 31.54 13.72 -42.65
CA GLU A 294 32.05 14.63 -43.66
C GLU A 294 31.96 16.09 -43.17
N ARG A 295 32.96 16.88 -43.54
CA ARG A 295 32.94 18.35 -43.53
C ARG A 295 32.21 18.84 -44.78
N ALA A 296 31.30 19.83 -44.66
CA ALA A 296 31.23 20.98 -45.57
C ALA A 296 30.12 21.99 -45.17
N GLY A 297 30.46 23.29 -45.21
CA GLY A 297 29.51 24.41 -45.27
C GLY A 297 29.18 25.04 -43.90
N ALA A 298 30.04 25.84 -43.26
CA ALA A 298 30.31 27.26 -43.55
C ALA A 298 29.06 28.17 -43.50
N GLY A 299 29.01 29.07 -42.50
CA GLY A 299 28.40 30.39 -42.67
C GLY A 299 27.49 30.90 -41.55
N GLY A 300 28.02 31.76 -40.68
CA GLY A 300 27.30 32.95 -40.21
C GLY A 300 26.53 32.88 -38.89
N ALA A 301 27.14 33.41 -37.83
CA ALA A 301 26.46 34.18 -36.78
C ALA A 301 26.86 35.67 -36.98
N PRO A 302 26.32 36.67 -36.25
CA PRO A 302 25.22 36.67 -35.27
C PRO A 302 24.19 37.82 -35.52
N ASN A 303 23.07 37.86 -34.78
CA ASN A 303 22.64 39.14 -34.20
C ASN A 303 21.67 39.00 -33.02
N ALA A 304 21.84 39.91 -32.06
CA ALA A 304 21.03 40.12 -30.87
C ALA A 304 20.10 41.33 -31.06
N SER A 305 18.91 41.32 -30.43
CA SER A 305 18.14 42.46 -29.89
C SER A 305 16.69 41.98 -29.60
N HIS A 306 16.18 42.06 -28.37
CA HIS A 306 15.59 43.21 -27.65
C HIS A 306 14.14 43.56 -28.07
N PHE A 307 13.31 43.80 -27.04
CA PHE A 307 11.94 44.36 -27.01
C PHE A 307 10.78 43.43 -27.47
N ASP A 308 9.56 43.44 -26.94
CA ASP A 308 8.93 44.24 -25.87
C ASP A 308 7.66 43.54 -25.37
N HIS A 309 7.19 43.92 -24.19
CA HIS A 309 5.84 43.63 -23.67
C HIS A 309 4.76 44.41 -24.45
N PRO A 310 3.50 43.91 -24.44
CA PRO A 310 2.46 44.80 -23.92
C PRO A 310 1.35 44.09 -23.13
N ALA A 311 1.02 44.66 -21.96
CA ALA A 311 -0.35 44.80 -21.47
C ALA A 311 -0.74 46.28 -21.66
N PRO A 312 -2.03 46.68 -21.77
CA PRO A 312 -2.81 46.90 -20.54
C PRO A 312 -4.36 46.82 -20.68
N ASN A 313 -5.03 47.14 -19.55
CA ASN A 313 -6.43 47.54 -19.30
C ASN A 313 -7.25 46.44 -18.60
N GLY A 314 -7.79 46.61 -17.39
CA GLY A 314 -7.98 47.77 -16.52
C GLY A 314 -9.34 47.64 -15.83
N VAL A 315 -9.36 47.43 -14.51
CA VAL A 315 -10.57 47.51 -13.67
C VAL A 315 -10.25 48.40 -12.46
N PRO A 316 -11.08 49.41 -12.14
CA PRO A 316 -10.74 50.39 -11.11
C PRO A 316 -11.10 49.91 -9.70
N ALA A 317 -10.29 50.36 -8.73
CA ALA A 317 -10.53 50.27 -7.30
C ALA A 317 -10.95 51.64 -6.74
N THR A 318 -12.05 51.65 -5.99
CA THR A 318 -12.51 52.67 -5.05
C THR A 318 -13.40 51.93 -4.04
N GLY A 319 -13.34 52.07 -2.73
CA GLY A 319 -12.58 52.95 -1.84
C GLY A 319 -12.81 52.52 -0.38
N LEU A 320 -11.90 52.99 0.48
CA LEU A 320 -11.86 52.85 1.93
C LEU A 320 -13.11 53.39 2.63
N THR A 321 -13.50 52.78 3.77
CA THR A 321 -13.76 53.58 4.99
C THR A 321 -13.55 52.78 6.28
N HIS A 322 -12.75 53.36 7.16
CA HIS A 322 -12.59 53.02 8.57
C HIS A 322 -13.87 53.27 9.38
N LEU A 323 -14.09 52.47 10.44
CA LEU A 323 -14.70 52.96 11.67
C LEU A 323 -14.18 52.18 12.88
N ARG A 324 -13.61 52.92 13.82
CA ARG A 324 -13.09 52.49 15.12
C ARG A 324 -14.18 52.63 16.19
N GLU A 325 -14.13 51.67 17.13
CA GLU A 325 -14.33 51.78 18.60
C GLU A 325 -15.69 52.16 19.19
N THR A 326 -16.22 51.27 20.04
CA THR A 326 -16.50 51.52 21.48
C THR A 326 -16.90 50.20 22.18
N GLY A 327 -16.22 49.84 23.28
CA GLY A 327 -16.58 48.72 24.18
C GLY A 327 -17.75 49.06 25.12
N PRO A 328 -18.10 48.24 26.14
CA PRO A 328 -17.12 47.83 27.16
C PRO A 328 -17.24 46.41 27.78
N ALA A 329 -16.11 46.00 28.39
CA ALA A 329 -15.93 45.29 29.66
C ALA A 329 -16.50 43.87 29.92
N ARG A 330 -15.56 42.92 30.03
CA ARG A 330 -15.60 41.72 30.90
C ARG A 330 -15.85 42.08 32.38
N PRO A 331 -16.25 41.09 33.20
CA PRO A 331 -15.61 40.89 34.49
C PRO A 331 -14.92 39.52 34.60
N ALA A 332 -13.90 39.51 35.44
CA ALA A 332 -12.98 38.42 35.72
C ALA A 332 -13.46 37.49 36.84
N ALA A 333 -12.71 36.40 36.99
CA ALA A 333 -12.88 35.26 37.88
C ALA A 333 -13.02 35.57 39.38
N ALA A 334 -13.61 34.63 40.12
CA ALA A 334 -13.34 34.39 41.53
C ALA A 334 -13.35 32.87 41.85
N PRO A 335 -12.32 32.33 42.53
CA PRO A 335 -12.30 30.98 43.08
C PRO A 335 -12.44 31.00 44.61
N HIS A 336 -13.16 30.05 45.22
CA HIS A 336 -13.13 29.61 46.63
C HIS A 336 -14.32 28.65 46.86
N ARG A 337 -14.32 27.57 47.65
CA ARG A 337 -13.39 26.82 48.52
C ARG A 337 -14.11 25.49 48.84
N PRO A 338 -13.43 24.44 49.32
CA PRO A 338 -14.07 23.19 49.74
C PRO A 338 -14.56 23.28 51.20
N THR A 339 -15.73 22.72 51.50
CA THR A 339 -16.20 22.42 52.86
C THR A 339 -16.13 20.92 53.10
N GLY A 340 -15.46 20.52 54.18
CA GLY A 340 -15.26 19.13 54.56
C GLY A 340 -16.24 18.60 55.64
N LEU A 341 -16.07 17.30 55.87
CA LEU A 341 -16.30 16.50 57.10
C LEU A 341 -17.65 16.49 57.81
N LEU A 342 -18.20 15.27 57.98
CA LEU A 342 -18.64 14.60 59.24
C LEU A 342 -19.13 13.18 58.85
N ARG A 343 -18.38 12.09 59.09
CA ARG A 343 -18.44 11.12 60.22
C ARG A 343 -19.81 10.52 60.56
N GLY A 344 -19.86 9.17 60.64
CA GLY A 344 -20.83 8.35 61.39
C GLY A 344 -21.25 7.06 60.65
N THR A 345 -20.60 5.89 60.82
CA THR A 345 -20.81 4.81 61.83
C THR A 345 -22.04 3.90 61.62
N GLY A 346 -21.80 2.57 61.60
CA GLY A 346 -22.78 1.48 61.85
C GLY A 346 -22.84 0.48 60.69
N ALA A 347 -22.14 -0.66 60.70
CA ALA A 347 -22.39 -1.91 61.44
C ALA A 347 -23.69 -2.63 60.99
N GLY A 348 -23.51 -3.81 60.39
CA GLY A 348 -24.54 -4.74 59.92
C GLY A 348 -23.92 -5.75 58.96
#